data_AF-A0A6I1NH37-F1
#
_entry.id   AF-A0A6I1NH37-F1
#
_cell.length_a   1.000
_cell.length_b   1.000
_cell.length_c   1.000
_cell.angle_alpha   90.00
_cell.angle_beta   90.00
_cell.angle_gamma   90.00
#
_symmetry.space_group_name_H-M   'P 1'
#
loop_
_entity.id
_entity.type
_entity.pdbx_description
1 polymer ?
#
loop_
_entity_poly.entity_id
_entity_poly.type
_entity_poly.pdbx_seq_one_letter_code
_entity_poly.pdbx_strand_id
1 'polypeptide(L)'
;MMTLEAMSVFLLLFLLFFSLGLSAYITKTKLDLVEAYFDNNEMMIGDRKWWGGKSYKHRSMRLCLIGIVIMFPKMFIWRGLITQRELDAIPQGLKRWSKAPLYLELPLFFGMIAFWIWHPFL
;
A
#
# COMPACT_ATOMS: atom_id res chain seq x y z
N MET A 1 18.22 -29.25 7.17
CA MET A 1 17.92 -27.98 7.88
C MET A 1 18.39 -26.77 7.06
N MET A 2 19.67 -26.66 6.66
CA MET A 2 20.17 -25.54 5.83
C MET A 2 19.44 -25.30 4.49
N THR A 3 18.90 -26.35 3.85
CA THR A 3 18.21 -26.21 2.55
C THR A 3 16.84 -25.55 2.67
N LEU A 4 16.08 -25.82 3.75
CA LEU A 4 14.76 -25.23 3.96
C LEU A 4 14.86 -23.74 4.28
N GLU A 5 15.81 -23.36 5.14
CA GLU A 5 16.09 -21.95 5.50
C GLU A 5 16.59 -21.14 4.29
N ALA A 6 17.44 -21.72 3.45
CA ALA A 6 17.89 -21.06 2.23
C ALA A 6 16.73 -20.84 1.23
N MET A 7 15.84 -21.83 1.10
CA MET A 7 14.65 -21.71 0.25
C MET A 7 13.65 -20.68 0.78
N SER A 8 13.45 -20.60 2.10
CA SER A 8 12.56 -19.61 2.71
C SER A 8 13.09 -18.18 2.53
N VAL A 9 14.39 -17.95 2.73
CA VAL A 9 15.03 -16.65 2.50
C VAL A 9 14.94 -16.25 1.03
N PHE A 10 15.19 -17.17 0.09
CA PHE A 10 15.08 -16.89 -1.33
C PHE A 10 13.65 -16.53 -1.74
N LEU A 11 12.66 -17.25 -1.20
CA LEU A 11 11.24 -16.96 -1.43
C LEU A 11 10.84 -15.58 -0.88
N LEU A 12 11.30 -15.24 0.33
CA LEU A 12 11.04 -13.93 0.94
C LEU A 12 11.67 -12.79 0.12
N LEU A 13 12.91 -12.95 -0.34
CA LEU A 13 13.57 -11.99 -1.23
C LEU A 13 12.80 -11.83 -2.53
N PHE A 14 12.42 -12.93 -3.18
CA PHE A 14 11.65 -12.91 -4.41
C PHE A 14 10.31 -12.17 -4.24
N LEU A 15 9.56 -12.49 -3.18
CA LEU A 15 8.30 -11.82 -2.84
C LEU A 15 8.50 -10.32 -2.58
N LEU A 16 9.58 -9.94 -1.91
CA LEU A 16 9.91 -8.55 -1.62
C LEU A 16 10.20 -7.77 -2.92
N PHE A 17 11.06 -8.29 -3.79
CA PHE A 17 11.33 -7.66 -5.09
C PHE A 17 10.11 -7.61 -5.99
N PHE A 18 9.29 -8.67 -5.99
CA PHE A 18 8.04 -8.71 -6.74
C PHE A 18 7.05 -7.66 -6.22
N SER A 19 6.90 -7.52 -4.90
CA SER A 19 6.05 -6.51 -4.27
C SER A 19 6.52 -5.09 -4.61
N LEU A 20 7.83 -4.83 -4.54
CA LEU A 20 8.40 -3.54 -4.91
C LEU A 20 8.16 -3.23 -6.39
N GLY A 21 8.35 -4.20 -7.29
CA GLY A 21 8.08 -4.05 -8.72
C GLY A 21 6.60 -3.77 -9.01
N LEU A 22 5.70 -4.49 -8.33
CA LEU A 22 4.26 -4.30 -8.43
C LEU A 22 3.84 -2.91 -7.91
N SER A 23 4.34 -2.52 -6.75
CA SER A 23 4.12 -1.19 -6.16
C SER A 23 4.63 -0.08 -7.08
N ALA A 24 5.79 -0.28 -7.71
CA ALA A 24 6.34 0.67 -8.67
C ALA A 24 5.47 0.83 -9.91
N TYR A 25 5.00 -0.29 -10.47
CA TYR A 25 4.10 -0.32 -11.62
C TYR A 25 2.78 0.40 -11.31
N ILE A 26 2.17 0.11 -10.16
CA ILE A 26 0.89 0.72 -9.74
C ILE A 26 1.09 2.22 -9.46
N THR A 27 2.19 2.60 -8.80
CA THR A 27 2.55 4.00 -8.53
C THR A 27 2.72 4.79 -9.83
N LYS A 28 3.22 4.17 -10.90
CA LYS A 28 3.38 4.81 -12.21
C LYS A 28 2.08 4.89 -13.01
N THR A 29 1.23 3.86 -12.95
CA THR A 29 0.11 3.70 -13.88
C THR A 29 -1.27 3.97 -13.28
N LYS A 30 -1.46 3.68 -11.99
CA LYS A 30 -2.77 3.73 -11.33
C LYS A 30 -2.89 4.86 -10.32
N LEU A 31 -1.78 5.37 -9.79
CA LEU A 31 -1.79 6.47 -8.81
C LEU A 31 -2.52 7.70 -9.34
N ASP A 32 -2.10 8.23 -10.50
CA ASP A 32 -2.68 9.44 -11.08
C ASP A 32 -4.19 9.25 -11.39
N LEU A 33 -4.61 8.04 -11.73
CA LEU A 33 -6.02 7.70 -11.95
C LEU A 33 -6.82 7.70 -10.64
N VAL A 34 -6.29 7.12 -9.56
CA VAL A 34 -7.01 7.08 -8.27
C VAL A 34 -7.10 8.48 -7.67
N GLU A 35 -6.01 9.24 -7.74
CA GLU A 35 -5.95 10.61 -7.22
C GLU A 35 -7.00 11.52 -7.85
N ALA A 36 -7.29 11.35 -9.14
CA ALA A 36 -8.30 12.14 -9.83
C ALA A 36 -9.71 11.99 -9.23
N TYR A 37 -10.03 10.85 -8.61
CA TYR A 37 -11.32 10.66 -7.91
C TYR A 37 -11.40 11.40 -6.57
N PHE A 38 -10.25 11.81 -6.03
CA PHE A 38 -10.13 12.48 -4.74
C PHE A 38 -9.74 13.95 -4.85
N ASP A 39 -9.80 14.54 -6.05
CA ASP A 39 -9.32 15.91 -6.29
C ASP A 39 -10.17 16.97 -5.54
N ASN A 40 -11.39 16.62 -5.12
CA ASN A 40 -12.26 17.46 -4.31
C ASN A 40 -12.18 17.20 -2.79
N ASN A 41 -11.40 16.20 -2.35
CA ASN A 41 -11.33 15.84 -0.93
C ASN A 41 -10.18 16.60 -0.23
N GLU A 42 -10.51 17.39 0.80
CA GLU A 42 -9.55 18.22 1.53
C GLU A 42 -8.39 17.43 2.14
N MET A 43 -8.63 16.22 2.65
CA MET A 43 -7.60 15.34 3.21
C MET A 43 -6.58 14.95 2.12
N MET A 44 -7.06 14.58 0.94
CA MET A 44 -6.23 14.11 -0.16
C MET A 44 -5.48 15.25 -0.84
N ILE A 45 -6.07 16.44 -0.88
CA ILE A 45 -5.39 17.68 -1.29
C ILE A 45 -4.28 18.02 -0.29
N GLY A 46 -4.56 17.93 1.02
CA GLY A 46 -3.58 18.15 2.08
C GLY A 46 -2.41 17.18 1.99
N ASP A 47 -2.69 15.89 1.82
CA ASP A 47 -1.68 14.85 1.63
C ASP A 47 -0.86 15.08 0.35
N ARG A 48 -1.49 15.48 -0.76
CA ARG A 48 -0.80 15.87 -2.00
C ARG A 48 0.13 17.06 -1.79
N LYS A 49 -0.27 18.07 -1.02
CA LYS A 49 0.60 19.22 -0.69
C LYS A 49 1.76 18.80 0.19
N TRP A 50 1.50 17.97 1.20
CA TRP A 50 2.52 17.46 2.11
C TRP A 50 3.57 16.60 1.40
N TRP A 51 3.13 15.72 0.51
CA TRP A 51 3.99 14.85 -0.30
C TRP A 51 4.20 15.40 -1.72
N GLY A 52 4.17 16.73 -1.91
CA GLY A 52 4.14 17.42 -3.22
C GLY A 52 5.32 17.22 -4.17
N GLY A 53 6.25 16.31 -3.86
CA GLY A 53 7.37 15.96 -4.71
C GLY A 53 6.99 15.00 -5.85
N LYS A 54 7.55 15.21 -7.04
CA LYS A 54 7.43 14.28 -8.18
C LYS A 54 8.28 13.01 -8.03
N SER A 55 9.06 12.89 -6.96
CA SER A 55 9.92 11.73 -6.74
C SER A 55 9.10 10.46 -6.48
N TYR A 56 9.67 9.32 -6.86
CA TYR A 56 9.06 8.00 -6.67
C TYR A 56 8.65 7.75 -5.21
N LYS A 57 9.48 8.17 -4.25
CA LYS A 57 9.21 8.00 -2.82
C LYS A 57 7.93 8.70 -2.38
N HIS A 58 7.75 9.96 -2.80
CA HIS A 58 6.56 10.74 -2.47
C HIS A 58 5.30 10.15 -3.12
N ARG A 59 5.39 9.75 -4.39
CA ARG A 59 4.30 9.06 -5.09
C ARG A 59 3.91 7.75 -4.41
N SER A 60 4.88 6.96 -3.99
CA SER A 60 4.64 5.68 -3.28
C SER A 60 3.94 5.91 -1.94
N MET A 61 4.32 6.97 -1.21
CA MET A 61 3.69 7.31 0.07
C MET A 61 2.21 7.69 -0.10
N ARG A 62 1.89 8.47 -1.13
CA ARG A 62 0.52 8.85 -1.49
C ARG A 62 -0.31 7.63 -1.89
N LEU A 63 0.27 6.72 -2.69
CA LEU A 63 -0.38 5.45 -3.03
C LEU A 63 -0.67 4.62 -1.78
N CYS A 64 0.28 4.55 -0.85
CA CYS A 64 0.14 3.81 0.40
C CYS A 64 -1.02 4.38 1.23
N LEU A 65 -1.08 5.71 1.40
CA LEU A 65 -2.17 6.37 2.13
C LEU A 65 -3.55 6.10 1.49
N ILE A 66 -3.65 6.24 0.17
CA ILE A 66 -4.85 5.91 -0.60
C ILE A 66 -5.21 4.43 -0.42
N GLY A 67 -4.24 3.52 -0.49
CA GLY A 67 -4.45 2.10 -0.27
C GLY A 67 -5.03 1.81 1.12
N ILE A 68 -4.48 2.44 2.17
CA ILE A 68 -4.94 2.29 3.56
C ILE A 68 -6.36 2.79 3.71
N VAL A 69 -6.68 3.93 3.10
CA VAL A 69 -8.03 4.50 3.03
C VAL A 69 -9.03 3.52 2.42
N ILE A 70 -8.68 2.91 1.28
CA ILE A 70 -9.58 1.98 0.59
C ILE A 70 -9.62 0.62 1.32
N MET A 71 -8.55 0.23 2.03
CA MET A 71 -8.50 -1.00 2.83
C MET A 71 -9.35 -0.89 4.10
N PHE A 72 -9.30 0.25 4.78
CA PHE A 72 -10.01 0.51 6.03
C PHE A 72 -10.94 1.74 5.95
N PRO A 73 -11.91 1.76 5.03
CA PRO A 73 -12.70 2.96 4.77
C PRO A 73 -13.55 3.38 5.96
N LYS A 74 -14.02 2.42 6.77
CA LYS A 74 -14.82 2.68 7.96
C LYS A 74 -14.12 3.62 8.94
N MET A 75 -12.79 3.51 9.11
CA MET A 75 -12.04 4.38 10.03
C MET A 75 -11.99 5.83 9.55
N PHE A 76 -11.85 6.05 8.23
CA PHE A 76 -11.79 7.40 7.66
C PHE A 76 -13.17 8.03 7.51
N ILE A 77 -14.20 7.23 7.22
CA ILE A 77 -15.60 7.67 7.19
C ILE A 77 -16.05 8.08 8.60
N TRP A 78 -15.72 7.29 9.62
CA TRP A 78 -16.07 7.61 11.00
C TRP A 78 -15.43 8.92 11.51
N ARG A 79 -14.23 9.24 11.02
CA ARG A 79 -13.55 10.52 11.29
C ARG A 79 -14.07 11.69 10.43
N GLY A 80 -15.01 11.45 9.52
CA GLY A 80 -15.52 12.48 8.59
C GLY A 80 -14.50 12.94 7.55
N LEU A 81 -13.40 12.21 7.37
CA LEU A 81 -12.32 12.58 6.44
C LEU A 81 -12.65 12.22 4.99
N ILE A 82 -13.49 11.20 4.78
CA ILE A 82 -13.83 10.67 3.47
C ILE A 82 -15.31 10.29 3.45
N THR A 83 -15.99 10.60 2.36
CA THR A 83 -17.40 10.26 2.21
C THR A 83 -17.55 8.90 1.52
N GLN A 84 -18.54 8.11 1.93
CA GLN A 84 -18.83 6.81 1.29
C GLN A 84 -19.10 6.94 -0.22
N ARG A 85 -19.73 8.04 -0.64
CA ARG A 85 -19.95 8.39 -2.05
C ARG A 85 -18.66 8.53 -2.87
N GLU A 86 -17.62 9.15 -2.30
CA GLU A 86 -16.32 9.29 -2.97
C GLU A 86 -15.68 7.92 -3.16
N LEU A 87 -15.82 7.05 -2.15
CA LEU A 87 -15.35 5.68 -2.26
C LEU A 87 -16.13 4.91 -3.32
N ASP A 88 -17.45 5.02 -3.36
CA ASP A 88 -18.32 4.30 -4.29
C ASP A 88 -18.13 4.74 -5.75
N ALA A 89 -17.69 5.99 -5.98
CA ALA A 89 -17.34 6.48 -7.31
C ALA A 89 -16.13 5.75 -7.94
N ILE A 90 -15.25 5.16 -7.12
CA ILE A 90 -14.04 4.49 -7.61
C ILE A 90 -14.39 3.10 -8.18
N PRO A 91 -13.96 2.77 -9.41
CA PRO A 91 -14.21 1.45 -9.98
C PRO A 91 -13.54 0.35 -9.17
N GLN A 92 -14.24 -0.78 -8.99
CA GLN A 92 -13.77 -1.88 -8.13
C GLN A 92 -12.41 -2.43 -8.55
N GLY A 93 -12.11 -2.46 -9.85
CA GLY A 93 -10.79 -2.87 -10.34
C GLY A 93 -9.67 -2.00 -9.77
N LEU A 94 -9.87 -0.68 -9.78
CA LEU A 94 -8.88 0.27 -9.28
C LEU A 94 -8.71 0.15 -7.76
N LYS A 95 -9.80 -0.06 -7.02
CA LYS A 95 -9.75 -0.38 -5.57
C LYS A 95 -8.90 -1.63 -5.30
N ARG A 96 -9.03 -2.68 -6.11
CA ARG A 96 -8.23 -3.91 -5.94
C ARG A 96 -6.76 -3.66 -6.22
N TRP A 97 -6.44 -2.93 -7.30
CA TRP A 97 -5.06 -2.54 -7.62
C TRP A 97 -4.43 -1.70 -6.50
N SER A 98 -5.14 -0.74 -5.91
CA SER A 98 -4.60 0.06 -4.81
C SER A 98 -4.36 -0.74 -3.52
N LYS A 99 -5.13 -1.80 -3.26
CA LYS A 99 -4.95 -2.66 -2.08
C LYS A 99 -3.91 -3.77 -2.29
N ALA A 100 -3.70 -4.20 -3.52
CA ALA A 100 -2.79 -5.30 -3.86
C ALA A 100 -1.39 -5.16 -3.24
N PRO A 101 -0.70 -4.01 -3.32
CA PRO A 101 0.61 -3.87 -2.69
C PRO A 101 0.53 -3.99 -1.16
N LEU A 102 -0.51 -3.42 -0.52
CA LEU A 102 -0.68 -3.53 0.93
C LEU A 102 -0.94 -4.97 1.40
N TYR A 103 -1.68 -5.77 0.62
CA TYR A 103 -1.90 -7.19 0.93
C TYR A 103 -0.63 -8.03 0.83
N LEU A 104 0.36 -7.61 0.04
CA LEU A 104 1.66 -8.28 -0.02
C LEU A 104 2.61 -7.74 1.05
N GLU A 105 2.69 -6.43 1.21
CA GLU A 105 3.64 -5.78 2.11
C GLU A 105 3.31 -6.01 3.58
N LEU A 106 2.03 -5.96 3.99
CA LEU A 106 1.66 -6.12 5.41
C LEU A 106 2.02 -7.51 5.96
N PRO A 107 1.62 -8.64 5.33
CA PRO A 107 1.99 -9.96 5.82
C PRO A 107 3.50 -10.19 5.78
N LEU A 108 4.21 -9.67 4.78
CA LEU A 108 5.67 -9.75 4.72
C LEU A 108 6.30 -9.01 5.90
N PHE A 109 5.81 -7.79 6.21
CA PHE A 109 6.30 -7.00 7.32
C PHE A 109 6.06 -7.71 8.68
N PHE A 110 4.84 -8.20 8.92
CA PHE A 110 4.53 -8.95 10.14
C PHE A 110 5.28 -10.28 10.21
N GLY A 111 5.43 -10.98 9.09
CA GLY A 111 6.18 -12.23 9.00
C GLY A 111 7.67 -12.04 9.32
N MET A 112 8.27 -10.96 8.83
CA MET A 112 9.65 -10.59 9.16
C MET A 112 9.80 -10.26 10.65
N ILE A 113 8.88 -9.49 11.23
CA ILE A 113 8.90 -9.17 12.67
C ILE A 113 8.76 -10.44 13.51
N ALA A 114 7.81 -11.32 13.17
CA ALA A 114 7.60 -12.58 13.88
C ALA A 114 8.83 -13.48 13.80
N PHE A 115 9.44 -13.59 12.61
CA PHE A 115 10.68 -14.34 12.41
C PHE A 115 11.83 -13.76 13.26
N TRP A 116 11.96 -12.43 13.30
CA TRP A 116 13.00 -11.75 14.08
C TRP A 116 12.80 -11.89 15.58
N ILE A 117 11.56 -11.93 16.07
CA ILE A 117 11.23 -12.19 17.48
C ILE A 117 11.49 -13.65 17.86
N TRP A 118 11.29 -14.59 16.93
CA TRP A 118 11.44 -16.03 17.18
C TRP A 118 12.91 -16.49 17.14
N HIS A 119 13.72 -15.92 16.23
CA HIS A 119 15.13 -16.27 16.08
C HIS A 119 16.02 -16.12 17.33
N PRO A 120 15.82 -15.17 18.27
CA PRO A 120 16.64 -15.09 19.50
C PRO A 120 16.38 -16.22 20.51
N PHE A 121 15.37 -17.08 20.30
CA PHE A 121 15.04 -18.19 21.21
C PHE A 121 15.44 -19.58 20.67
N LEU A 122 16.15 -19.64 19.53
CA LEU A 122 16.68 -20.85 18.88
C LEU A 122 18.21 -20.83 18.91
#